data_AF-E1YJ17-F1
#
_entry.id   AF-E1YJ17-F1
#
_cell.length_a   1.000
_cell.length_b   1.000
_cell.length_c   1.000
_cell.angle_alpha   90.00
_cell.angle_beta   90.00
_cell.angle_gamma   90.00
#
_symmetry.space_group_name_H-M   'P 1'
#
loop_
_entity.id
_entity.type
_entity.pdbx_description
1 polymer ?
#
loop_
_entity_poly.entity_id
_entity_poly.type
_entity_poly.pdbx_seq_one_letter_code
_entity_poly.pdbx_strand_id
1 'polypeptide(L)' 'MDSFFLCLEMFIVGSSYYNMALGNDKGDVEKDERGLGTMKVLGRNMAFLLKKLKA' A
#
# COMPACT_ATOMS: atom_id res chain seq x y z
N MET A 1 5.71 11.23 6.24
CA MET A 1 6.17 10.02 5.52
C MET A 1 6.14 10.28 4.02
N ASP A 2 5.03 10.79 3.48
CA ASP A 2 4.92 11.14 2.05
C ASP A 2 5.94 12.19 1.58
N SER A 3 6.21 13.20 2.41
CA SER A 3 7.22 14.23 2.13
C SER A 3 8.62 13.68 1.85
N PHE A 4 8.99 12.54 2.45
CA PHE A 4 10.29 11.89 2.22
C PHE A 4 10.38 11.31 0.80
N PHE A 5 9.35 10.59 0.36
CA PHE A 5 9.30 10.00 -0.98
C PHE A 5 9.21 11.08 -2.07
N LEU A 6 8.47 12.16 -1.82
CA LEU A 6 8.40 13.29 -2.75
C LEU A 6 9.74 14.02 -2.90
N CYS A 7 10.51 14.18 -1.81
CA CYS A 7 11.85 14.79 -1.87
C CYS A 7 12.84 13.95 -2.70
N LEU A 8 12.59 12.64 -2.84
CA LEU A 8 13.38 11.73 -3.66
C LEU A 8 12.80 11.55 -5.08
N GLU A 9 11.87 12.43 -5.49
CA GLU A 9 11.22 12.41 -6.80
C GLU A 9 10.49 11.08 -7.11
N MET A 10 10.01 10.39 -6.08
CA MET A 10 9.29 9.12 -6.23
C MET A 10 7.79 9.33 -6.46
N PHE A 11 7.19 8.51 -7.31
CA PHE A 11 5.74 8.41 -7.42
C PHE A 11 5.15 7.75 -6.16
N ILE A 12 4.17 8.41 -5.55
CA ILE A 12 3.43 7.87 -4.40
C ILE A 12 2.12 7.26 -4.90
N VAL A 13 1.91 5.99 -4.55
CA VAL A 13 0.70 5.25 -4.90
C VAL A 13 -0.20 5.18 -3.68
N GLY A 14 -1.45 5.62 -3.83
CA GLY A 14 -2.47 5.52 -2.79
C GLY A 14 -3.10 4.13 -2.70
N SER A 15 -3.81 3.88 -1.60
CA SER A 15 -4.67 2.71 -1.40
C SER A 15 -6.09 3.16 -0.99
N SER A 16 -6.90 2.23 -0.47
CA SER A 16 -8.25 2.50 0.02
C SER A 16 -8.30 3.07 1.45
N TYR A 17 -7.24 2.96 2.25
CA TYR A 17 -7.19 3.46 3.63
C TYR A 17 -5.74 3.63 4.11
N TYR A 18 -5.50 3.73 5.43
CA TYR A 18 -4.15 3.66 5.98
C TYR A 18 -3.43 2.41 5.46
N ASN A 19 -2.22 2.61 4.91
CA ASN A 19 -1.34 1.56 4.40
C ASN A 19 -0.74 0.73 5.55
N MET A 20 -1.59 0.13 6.39
CA MET A 20 -1.22 -0.65 7.55
C MET A 20 -2.27 -1.72 7.82
N ALA A 21 -1.81 -2.90 8.22
CA ALA A 21 -2.66 -3.93 8.83
C ALA A 21 -2.22 -4.09 10.30
N LEU A 22 -3.17 -4.30 11.20
CA LEU A 22 -2.95 -4.32 12.65
C LEU A 22 -3.20 -5.71 13.22
N GLY A 23 -2.35 -6.13 14.17
CA GLY A 23 -2.51 -7.35 14.95
C GLY A 23 -1.72 -7.22 16.26
N ASN A 24 -2.29 -7.70 17.36
CA ASN A 24 -1.65 -7.59 18.68
C ASN A 24 -0.63 -8.71 18.89
N ASP A 25 -1.01 -9.95 18.60
CA ASP A 25 -0.12 -11.10 18.66
C ASP A 25 0.39 -11.51 17.27
N LYS A 26 1.47 -12.28 17.26
CA LYS A 26 2.01 -12.86 16.03
C LYS A 26 0.92 -13.66 15.30
N GLY A 27 0.59 -13.24 14.08
CA GLY A 27 -0.42 -13.89 13.24
C GLY A 27 -1.81 -13.23 13.28
N ASP A 28 -2.09 -12.34 14.22
CA ASP A 28 -3.40 -11.65 14.27
C ASP A 28 -3.61 -10.71 13.08
N VAL A 29 -2.53 -10.22 12.47
CA VAL A 29 -2.60 -9.42 11.24
C VAL A 29 -3.31 -10.16 10.10
N GLU A 30 -3.30 -11.49 10.10
CA GLU A 30 -4.01 -12.29 9.11
C GLU A 30 -5.53 -12.23 9.27
N LYS A 31 -6.00 -11.86 10.46
CA LYS A 31 -7.43 -11.66 10.78
C LYS A 31 -7.90 -10.24 10.50
N ASP A 32 -6.98 -9.30 10.24
CA ASP A 32 -7.32 -7.93 9.84
C ASP A 32 -7.73 -7.89 8.37
N GLU A 33 -8.95 -8.31 8.09
CA GLU A 33 -9.51 -8.35 6.74
C GLU A 33 -9.46 -6.98 6.05
N ARG A 34 -9.64 -5.89 6.81
CA ARG A 34 -9.62 -4.52 6.26
C ARG A 34 -8.20 -4.11 5.89
N GLY A 35 -7.22 -4.35 6.77
CA GLY A 35 -5.81 -4.08 6.52
C GLY A 35 -5.30 -4.89 5.32
N LEU A 36 -5.59 -6.20 5.30
CA LEU A 36 -5.26 -7.07 4.17
C LEU A 36 -5.94 -6.63 2.87
N GLY A 37 -7.21 -6.21 2.93
CA GLY A 37 -7.94 -5.64 1.81
C GLY A 37 -7.25 -4.38 1.27
N THR A 38 -6.81 -3.50 2.17
CA THR A 38 -6.09 -2.26 1.83
C THR A 38 -4.75 -2.56 1.15
N MET A 39 -4.00 -3.54 1.65
CA MET A 39 -2.75 -3.98 1.01
C MET A 39 -2.97 -4.57 -0.38
N LYS A 40 -4.05 -5.34 -0.57
CA LYS A 40 -4.43 -5.85 -1.90
C LYS A 40 -4.76 -4.70 -2.87
N VAL A 41 -5.45 -3.65 -2.41
CA VAL A 41 -5.73 -2.45 -3.22
C VAL A 41 -4.44 -1.72 -3.56
N LEU A 42 -3.56 -1.48 -2.58
CA LEU A 42 -2.27 -0.82 -2.79
C LEU A 42 -1.44 -1.55 -3.85
N GLY A 43 -1.31 -2.88 -3.73
CA GLY A 43 -0.59 -3.70 -4.70
C GLY A 43 -1.18 -3.65 -6.11
N ARG A 44 -2.51 -3.65 -6.24
CA ARG A 44 -3.18 -3.46 -7.55
C ARG A 44 -2.88 -2.09 -8.15
N ASN A 45 -2.92 -1.03 -7.36
CA ASN A 45 -2.63 0.33 -7.82
C ASN A 45 -1.16 0.49 -8.23
N MET A 46 -0.24 -0.11 -7.48
CA MET A 46 1.19 -0.13 -7.82
C MET A 46 1.42 -0.86 -9.15
N ALA A 47 0.84 -2.06 -9.31
CA ALA A 47 0.94 -2.82 -10.54
C ALA A 47 0.33 -2.07 -11.75
N PHE A 48 -0.79 -1.37 -11.54
CA PHE A 48 -1.39 -0.54 -12.57
C PHE A 48 -0.46 0.60 -13.01
N LEU A 49 0.09 1.36 -12.06
CA LEU A 49 1.02 2.45 -12.36
C LEU A 49 2.25 1.93 -13.11
N LEU A 50 2.89 0.87 -12.63
CA LEU A 50 4.06 0.28 -13.28
C LEU A 50 3.76 -0.17 -14.72
N LYS A 51 2.58 -0.75 -14.97
CA LYS A 51 2.14 -1.13 -16.32
C LYS A 51 1.88 0.07 -17.22
N LYS A 52 1.47 1.23 -16.67
CA LYS A 52 1.26 2.47 -17.44
C LYS A 52 2.56 3.23 -17.70
N LEU A 53 3.54 3.10 -16.81
CA LEU A 53 4.87 3.71 -16.97
C LEU A 53 5.78 2.89 -17.89
N LYS A 54 5.59 1.57 -17.97
CA LYS A 54 6.22 0.76 -19.01
C LYS A 54 5.53 1.06 -20.35
N ALA A 55 6.22 1.81 -21.20
CA ALA A 55 5.93 1.90 -22.64
C ALA A 55 6.15 0.55 -23.34
#